data_AF-A0A834NQ67-F1
#
_entry.id   AF-A0A834NQ67-F1
#
_cell.length_a   1.000
_cell.length_b   1.000
_cell.length_c   1.000
_cell.angle_alpha   90.00
_cell.angle_beta   90.00
_cell.angle_gamma   90.00
#
_symmetry.space_group_name_H-M   'P 1'
#
loop_
_entity.id
_entity.type
_entity.pdbx_description
1 polymer ?
#
loop_
_entity_poly.entity_id
_entity_poly.type
_entity_poly.pdbx_seq_one_letter_code
_entity_poly.pdbx_strand_id
1 'polypeptide(L)'
;MGRSDETDACGWTVGSVLRSAFPAARSPAVRVWTASRVSLTKLREHWDETNSKVMQRKTQLDAMLGDSQRYEAKRNEVEVWLARMETRLERMRAVGHTADVLEAQLREQKSFHAELHQYKHHIELFNQLTQKLIAVYQQDDTTRVKKMTETINQRYNNLNTSIINRGKLLHSAMNSLHNFDRSLDKFLAWLSEAESSMEGLEAEADRLGGRRDQGALRRPQHQLKVRHGPVAGFDAKMPLFRLLLVPFRIIGTAMPLGSIYTESGLSSSVGARTRGLRLA
;
A
#
# COMPACT_ATOMS: atom_id res chain seq x y z
N MET A 1 -26.69 36.50 101.26
CA MET A 1 -26.06 37.46 100.33
C MET A 1 -24.66 37.74 100.83
N GLY A 2 -23.56 37.65 100.11
CA GLY A 2 -23.26 37.20 98.75
C GLY A 2 -21.76 36.86 98.72
N ARG A 3 -21.36 35.92 97.87
CA ARG A 3 -19.96 35.66 97.55
C ARG A 3 -19.93 35.25 96.08
N SER A 4 -19.94 36.27 95.22
CA SER A 4 -19.83 36.14 93.78
C SER A 4 -18.57 36.89 93.34
N ASP A 5 -17.81 36.21 92.48
CA ASP A 5 -17.02 36.81 91.41
C ASP A 5 -15.66 37.42 91.79
N GLU A 6 -14.72 36.54 92.16
CA GLU A 6 -13.28 36.86 92.21
C GLU A 6 -12.49 36.03 91.17
N THR A 7 -13.06 35.84 89.97
CA THR A 7 -12.33 35.23 88.84
C THR A 7 -12.45 35.99 87.51
N ASP A 8 -13.28 37.03 87.39
CA ASP A 8 -13.47 37.78 86.14
C ASP A 8 -12.56 39.02 85.97
N ALA A 9 -11.77 39.38 86.98
CA ALA A 9 -10.98 40.63 86.97
C ALA A 9 -9.66 40.55 86.17
N CYS A 10 -9.13 39.36 85.90
CA CYS A 10 -7.83 39.21 85.22
C CYS A 10 -7.91 39.06 83.69
N GLY A 11 -9.11 38.90 83.12
CA GLY A 11 -9.29 38.77 81.66
C GLY A 11 -9.15 40.09 80.88
N TRP A 12 -9.46 41.22 81.52
CA TRP A 12 -9.52 42.53 80.85
C TRP A 12 -8.19 43.29 80.82
N THR A 13 -7.20 42.89 81.62
CA THR A 13 -5.93 43.60 81.75
C THR A 13 -4.94 43.23 80.64
N VAL A 14 -4.84 41.96 80.24
CA VAL A 14 -3.93 41.55 79.15
C VAL A 14 -4.32 42.22 77.82
N GLY A 15 -5.61 42.28 77.50
CA GLY A 15 -6.12 42.94 76.29
C GLY A 15 -6.07 44.48 76.36
N SER A 16 -6.11 45.09 77.56
CA SER A 16 -5.98 46.54 77.76
C SER A 16 -4.52 47.01 77.69
N VAL A 17 -3.60 46.25 78.30
CA VAL A 17 -2.15 46.50 78.29
C VAL A 17 -1.56 46.32 76.89
N LEU A 18 -2.01 45.32 76.14
CA LEU A 18 -1.61 45.18 74.72
C LEU A 18 -2.15 46.32 73.85
N ARG A 19 -3.28 46.95 74.23
CA ARG A 19 -3.87 48.10 73.53
C ARG A 19 -3.13 49.42 73.81
N SER A 20 -2.55 49.58 74.99
CA SER A 20 -1.76 50.77 75.36
C SER A 20 -0.28 50.67 74.97
N ALA A 21 0.25 49.47 74.77
CA ALA A 21 1.66 49.24 74.45
C ALA A 21 2.11 49.69 73.05
N PHE A 22 1.19 49.89 72.08
CA PHE A 22 1.55 50.29 70.70
C PHE A 22 0.60 51.35 70.09
N PRO A 23 0.71 52.63 70.47
CA PRO A 23 -0.07 53.73 69.87
C PRO A 23 0.22 53.94 68.37
N ALA A 24 1.46 53.66 67.93
CA ALA A 24 1.92 53.84 66.55
C ALA A 24 1.18 52.95 65.54
N ALA A 25 0.75 51.75 65.95
CA ALA A 25 0.01 50.81 65.11
C ALA A 25 -1.39 51.30 64.71
N ARG A 26 -1.95 52.30 65.43
CA ARG A 26 -3.25 52.91 65.13
C ARG A 26 -3.16 54.16 64.24
N SER A 27 -1.97 54.63 63.88
CA SER A 27 -1.85 55.80 63.01
C SER A 27 -2.52 55.55 61.64
N PRO A 28 -3.37 56.47 61.14
CA PRO A 28 -3.92 56.39 59.78
C PRO A 28 -2.83 56.19 58.72
N ALA A 29 -1.66 56.81 58.89
CA ALA A 29 -0.52 56.66 58.00
C ALA A 29 0.04 55.23 58.01
N VAL A 30 0.13 54.58 59.17
CA VAL A 30 0.57 53.18 59.28
C VAL A 30 -0.44 52.24 58.62
N ARG A 31 -1.76 52.50 58.76
CA ARG A 31 -2.82 51.72 58.10
C ARG A 31 -2.80 51.87 56.57
N VAL A 32 -2.60 53.08 56.06
CA VAL A 32 -2.47 53.31 54.61
C VAL A 32 -1.20 52.67 54.06
N TRP A 33 -0.09 52.77 54.80
CA TRP A 33 1.17 52.15 54.40
C TRP A 33 1.10 50.62 54.41
N THR A 34 0.48 49.99 55.41
CA THR A 34 0.27 48.53 55.42
C THR A 34 -0.67 48.09 54.32
N ALA A 35 -1.76 48.81 54.06
CA ALA A 35 -2.67 48.53 52.95
C ALA A 35 -1.98 48.65 51.58
N SER A 36 -1.18 49.70 51.38
CA SER A 36 -0.37 49.90 50.17
C SER A 36 0.66 48.78 50.00
N ARG A 37 1.36 48.41 51.08
CA ARG A 37 2.30 47.26 51.09
C ARG A 37 1.60 45.96 50.71
N VAL A 38 0.43 45.66 51.28
CA VAL A 38 -0.36 44.46 50.93
C VAL A 38 -0.84 44.52 49.47
N SER A 39 -1.19 45.69 48.96
CA SER A 39 -1.54 45.85 47.54
C SER A 39 -0.34 45.59 46.62
N LEU A 40 0.85 46.09 46.99
CA LEU A 40 2.09 45.88 46.25
C LEU A 40 2.53 44.42 46.24
N THR A 41 2.35 43.69 47.35
CA THR A 41 2.67 42.25 47.40
C THR A 41 1.73 41.46 46.48
N LYS A 42 0.42 41.73 46.49
CA LYS A 42 -0.53 41.09 45.58
C LYS A 42 -0.20 41.34 44.11
N LEU A 43 0.16 42.57 43.77
CA LEU A 43 0.55 42.91 42.40
C LEU A 43 1.83 42.16 41.98
N ARG A 44 2.80 42.07 42.88
CA ARG A 44 4.03 41.28 42.66
C ARG A 44 3.72 39.80 42.47
N GLU A 45 2.89 39.20 43.32
CA GLU A 45 2.46 37.81 43.20
C GLU A 45 1.75 37.54 41.86
N HIS A 46 0.81 38.42 41.48
CA HIS A 46 0.11 38.30 40.20
C HIS A 46 1.04 38.47 38.99
N TRP A 47 2.01 39.39 39.09
CA TRP A 47 3.06 39.56 38.07
C TRP A 47 3.91 38.29 37.95
N ASP A 48 4.39 37.75 39.07
CA ASP A 48 5.23 36.56 39.09
C ASP A 48 4.48 35.33 38.56
N GLU A 49 3.20 35.17 38.93
CA GLU A 49 2.32 34.12 38.41
C GLU A 49 2.10 34.25 36.89
N THR A 50 1.78 35.45 36.42
CA THR A 50 1.55 35.71 34.99
C THR A 50 2.83 35.47 34.19
N ASN A 51 3.96 35.97 34.68
CA ASN A 51 5.26 35.78 34.06
C ASN A 51 5.65 34.29 34.00
N SER A 52 5.38 33.53 35.08
CA SER A 52 5.59 32.09 35.11
C SER A 52 4.76 31.35 34.05
N LYS A 53 3.46 31.68 33.93
CA LYS A 53 2.57 31.11 32.90
C LYS A 53 3.04 31.44 31.48
N VAL A 54 3.49 32.68 31.25
CA VAL A 54 4.03 33.11 29.94
C VAL A 54 5.31 32.33 29.60
N MET A 55 6.23 32.17 30.54
CA MET A 55 7.47 31.40 30.31
C MET A 55 7.20 29.91 30.08
N GLN A 56 6.25 29.34 30.80
CA GLN A 56 5.80 27.96 30.58
C GLN A 56 5.21 27.79 29.18
N ARG A 57 4.31 28.69 28.75
CA ARG A 57 3.70 28.62 27.41
C ARG A 57 4.74 28.81 26.30
N LYS A 58 5.70 29.72 26.48
CA LYS A 58 6.81 29.91 25.55
C LYS A 58 7.60 28.61 25.37
N THR A 59 8.02 27.99 26.47
CA THR A 59 8.78 26.73 26.44
C THR A 59 7.99 25.61 25.75
N GLN A 60 6.68 25.54 25.99
CA GLN A 60 5.79 24.59 25.32
C GLN A 60 5.72 24.82 23.80
N LEU A 61 5.56 26.08 23.37
CA LEU A 61 5.50 26.44 21.95
C LEU A 61 6.84 26.18 21.23
N ASP A 62 7.97 26.47 21.88
CA ASP A 62 9.30 26.18 21.34
C ASP A 62 9.50 24.66 21.14
N ALA A 63 9.06 23.85 22.11
CA ALA A 63 9.07 22.39 21.98
C ALA A 63 8.15 21.89 20.84
N MET A 64 6.93 22.45 20.76
CA MET A 64 5.97 22.11 19.71
C MET A 64 6.49 22.44 18.32
N LEU A 65 7.14 23.59 18.16
CA LEU A 65 7.77 23.98 16.90
C LEU A 65 8.86 22.98 16.50
N GLY A 66 9.75 22.62 17.43
CA GLY A 66 10.83 21.67 17.17
C GLY A 66 10.30 20.28 16.79
N ASP A 67 9.30 19.77 17.48
CA ASP A 67 8.69 18.48 17.17
C ASP A 67 7.94 18.51 15.82
N SER A 68 7.23 19.59 15.54
CA SER A 68 6.52 19.78 14.26
C SER A 68 7.48 19.83 13.07
N GLN A 69 8.62 20.52 13.23
CA GLN A 69 9.65 20.58 12.19
C GLN A 69 10.25 19.20 11.90
N ARG A 70 10.52 18.39 12.93
CA ARG A 70 11.03 17.02 12.77
C ARG A 70 10.02 16.12 12.05
N TYR A 71 8.75 16.22 12.42
CA TYR A 71 7.66 15.51 11.74
C TYR A 71 7.55 15.93 10.27
N GLU A 72 7.50 17.23 9.98
CA GLU A 72 7.36 17.76 8.61
C GLU A 72 8.55 17.35 7.73
N ALA A 73 9.78 17.41 8.25
CA ALA A 73 10.97 16.94 7.55
C ALA A 73 10.89 15.45 7.20
N LYS A 74 10.56 14.60 8.18
CA LYS A 74 10.41 13.15 7.95
C LYS A 74 9.24 12.84 7.01
N ARG A 75 8.12 13.55 7.13
CA ARG A 75 6.98 13.40 6.21
C ARG A 75 7.41 13.66 4.78
N ASN A 76 8.08 14.78 4.52
CA ASN A 76 8.52 15.15 3.17
C ASN A 76 9.51 14.12 2.59
N GLU A 77 10.43 13.59 3.40
CA GLU A 77 11.33 12.51 2.99
C GLU A 77 10.56 11.25 2.56
N VAL A 78 9.58 10.82 3.37
CA VAL A 78 8.75 9.66 3.08
C VAL A 78 7.87 9.88 1.84
N GLU A 79 7.30 11.07 1.69
CA GLU A 79 6.50 11.47 0.53
C GLU A 79 7.29 11.37 -0.78
N VAL A 80 8.51 11.93 -0.80
CA VAL A 80 9.40 11.86 -1.97
C VAL A 80 9.77 10.42 -2.28
N TRP A 81 10.09 9.62 -1.26
CA TRP A 81 10.43 8.21 -1.45
C TRP A 81 9.22 7.41 -1.98
N LEU A 82 8.03 7.61 -1.42
CA LEU A 82 6.80 6.95 -1.88
C LEU A 82 6.51 7.30 -3.34
N ALA A 83 6.55 8.58 -3.71
CA ALA A 83 6.30 9.02 -5.08
C ALA A 83 7.27 8.35 -6.08
N ARG A 84 8.55 8.22 -5.71
CA ARG A 84 9.55 7.51 -6.53
C ARG A 84 9.19 6.04 -6.69
N MET A 85 8.82 5.37 -5.59
CA MET A 85 8.49 3.95 -5.59
C MET A 85 7.21 3.64 -6.36
N GLU A 86 6.18 4.48 -6.21
CA GLU A 86 4.93 4.42 -6.97
C GLU A 86 5.19 4.59 -8.47
N THR A 87 5.96 5.62 -8.85
CA THR A 87 6.36 5.82 -10.25
C THR A 87 7.11 4.61 -10.81
N ARG A 88 8.00 4.00 -10.01
CA ARG A 88 8.73 2.80 -10.42
C ARG A 88 7.79 1.61 -10.60
N LEU A 89 6.80 1.44 -9.71
CA LEU A 89 5.80 0.37 -9.82
C LEU A 89 4.92 0.56 -11.07
N GLU A 90 4.48 1.78 -11.35
CA GLU A 90 3.68 2.11 -12.54
C GLU A 90 4.41 1.83 -13.86
N ARG A 91 5.74 2.00 -13.87
CA ARG A 91 6.58 1.71 -15.04
C ARG A 91 6.87 0.22 -15.24
N MET A 92 6.52 -0.64 -14.27
CA MET A 92 6.71 -2.08 -14.43
C MET A 92 5.78 -2.62 -15.52
N ARG A 93 6.34 -3.34 -16.47
CA ARG A 93 5.59 -3.94 -17.58
C ARG A 93 4.65 -5.04 -17.09
N ALA A 94 3.63 -5.35 -17.90
CA ALA A 94 2.79 -6.53 -17.69
C ALA A 94 3.64 -7.82 -17.60
N VAL A 95 3.12 -8.83 -16.91
CA VAL A 95 3.80 -10.11 -16.73
C VAL A 95 4.10 -10.74 -18.10
N GLY A 96 5.37 -11.10 -18.32
CA GLY A 96 5.83 -11.71 -19.56
C GLY A 96 5.38 -13.17 -19.73
N HIS A 97 5.71 -13.76 -20.87
CA HIS A 97 5.37 -15.15 -21.21
C HIS A 97 6.58 -15.99 -21.64
N THR A 98 7.77 -15.40 -21.72
CA THR A 98 9.02 -16.09 -22.02
C THR A 98 9.89 -16.18 -20.76
N ALA A 99 10.74 -17.21 -20.67
CA ALA A 99 11.54 -17.49 -19.47
C ALA A 99 12.49 -16.32 -19.13
N ASP A 100 13.22 -15.81 -20.12
CA ASP A 100 14.16 -14.70 -19.97
C ASP A 100 13.49 -13.42 -19.42
N VAL A 101 12.31 -13.07 -19.95
CA VAL A 101 11.53 -11.92 -19.49
C VAL A 101 11.01 -12.15 -18.07
N LEU A 102 10.47 -13.33 -17.77
CA LEU A 102 9.96 -13.65 -16.43
C LEU A 102 11.07 -13.64 -15.37
N GLU A 103 12.26 -14.15 -15.69
CA GLU A 103 13.39 -14.09 -14.79
C GLU A 103 13.85 -12.64 -14.53
N ALA A 104 13.93 -11.81 -15.59
CA ALA A 104 14.27 -10.40 -15.45
C ALA A 104 13.25 -9.67 -14.56
N GLN A 105 11.95 -9.90 -14.79
CA GLN A 105 10.87 -9.33 -13.99
C GLN A 105 10.88 -9.82 -12.53
N LEU A 106 11.25 -11.08 -12.27
CA LEU A 106 11.44 -11.61 -10.92
C LEU A 106 12.61 -10.93 -10.20
N ARG A 107 13.73 -10.68 -10.88
CA ARG A 107 14.86 -9.94 -10.30
C ARG A 107 14.47 -8.50 -9.96
N GLU A 108 13.77 -7.81 -10.86
CA GLU A 108 13.24 -6.46 -10.63
C GLU A 108 12.26 -6.43 -9.44
N GLN A 109 11.32 -7.37 -9.39
CA GLN A 109 10.36 -7.49 -8.29
C GLN A 109 11.06 -7.72 -6.94
N LYS A 110 12.06 -8.61 -6.89
CA LYS A 110 12.85 -8.88 -5.67
C LYS A 110 13.63 -7.65 -5.21
N SER A 111 14.26 -6.93 -6.14
CA SER A 111 14.96 -5.67 -5.85
C SER A 111 14.00 -4.62 -5.27
N PHE A 112 12.82 -4.46 -5.88
CA PHE A 112 11.80 -3.54 -5.39
C PHE A 112 11.34 -3.89 -3.97
N HIS A 113 11.06 -5.17 -3.73
CA HIS A 113 10.61 -5.66 -2.44
C HIS A 113 11.70 -5.49 -1.37
N ALA A 114 12.97 -5.75 -1.69
CA ALA A 114 14.08 -5.54 -0.76
C ALA A 114 14.21 -4.07 -0.33
N GLU A 115 14.07 -3.12 -1.26
CA GLU A 115 14.11 -1.69 -0.93
C GLU A 115 12.92 -1.27 -0.05
N LEU A 116 11.71 -1.79 -0.32
CA LEU A 116 10.55 -1.59 0.56
C LEU A 116 10.85 -2.05 2.00
N HIS A 117 11.41 -3.26 2.15
CA HIS A 117 11.75 -3.82 3.46
C HIS A 117 12.79 -2.98 4.20
N GLN A 118 13.84 -2.53 3.50
CA GLN A 118 14.86 -1.66 4.08
C GLN A 118 14.26 -0.32 4.54
N TYR A 119 13.31 0.23 3.79
CA TYR A 119 12.70 1.52 4.11
C TYR A 119 11.68 1.45 5.26
N LYS A 120 11.24 0.26 5.68
CA LYS A 120 10.22 0.07 6.73
C LYS A 120 10.52 0.86 8.01
N HIS A 121 11.78 0.92 8.43
CA HIS A 121 12.15 1.65 9.65
C HIS A 121 11.90 3.18 9.54
N HIS A 122 11.93 3.76 8.33
CA HIS A 122 11.61 5.17 8.13
C HIS A 122 10.11 5.44 8.34
N ILE A 123 9.25 4.51 7.90
CA ILE A 123 7.82 4.54 8.16
C ILE A 123 7.53 4.39 9.65
N GLU A 124 8.23 3.48 10.34
CA GLU A 124 8.11 3.32 11.79
C GLU A 124 8.51 4.59 12.54
N LEU A 125 9.63 5.23 12.16
CA LEU A 125 10.05 6.51 12.74
C LEU A 125 9.05 7.64 12.45
N PHE A 126 8.53 7.73 11.24
CA PHE A 126 7.48 8.68 10.88
C PHE A 126 6.23 8.51 11.76
N ASN A 127 5.80 7.26 11.98
CA ASN A 127 4.68 6.94 12.86
C ASN A 127 4.97 7.30 14.33
N GLN A 128 6.20 7.07 14.82
CA GLN A 128 6.61 7.48 16.18
C GLN A 128 6.55 9.01 16.37
N LEU A 129 7.04 9.79 15.40
CA LEU A 129 6.96 11.25 15.45
C LEU A 129 5.51 11.74 15.45
N THR A 130 4.65 11.09 14.66
CA THR A 130 3.21 11.36 14.64
C THR A 130 2.58 11.12 16.02
N GLN A 131 2.84 9.96 16.62
CA GLN A 131 2.29 9.62 17.94
C GLN A 131 2.78 10.60 19.01
N LYS A 132 4.05 11.03 18.95
CA LYS A 132 4.57 12.06 19.86
C LYS A 132 3.76 13.35 19.76
N LEU A 133 3.51 13.85 18.54
CA LEU A 133 2.72 15.07 18.36
C LEU A 133 1.29 14.92 18.91
N ILE A 134 0.63 13.80 18.64
CA ILE A 134 -0.74 13.55 19.10
C ILE A 134 -0.80 13.42 20.64
N ALA A 135 0.16 12.74 21.24
CA ALA A 135 0.17 12.46 22.67
C ALA A 135 0.59 13.66 23.52
N VAL A 136 1.52 14.49 23.05
CA VAL A 136 2.04 15.64 23.79
C VAL A 136 1.13 16.87 23.65
N TYR A 137 0.53 17.07 22.47
CA TYR A 137 -0.25 18.28 22.15
C TYR A 137 -1.75 17.97 22.02
N GLN A 138 -2.33 17.29 23.02
CA GLN A 138 -3.72 16.81 23.01
C GLN A 138 -4.77 17.93 22.96
N GLN A 139 -4.41 19.11 23.48
CA GLN A 139 -5.27 20.29 23.51
C GLN A 139 -5.21 21.10 22.20
N ASP A 140 -4.28 20.76 21.31
CA ASP A 140 -4.09 21.43 20.01
C ASP A 140 -4.71 20.58 18.88
N ASP A 141 -5.03 21.21 17.74
CA ASP A 141 -5.60 20.50 16.59
C ASP A 141 -4.54 19.61 15.90
N THR A 142 -4.69 18.30 16.06
CA THR A 142 -3.83 17.28 15.46
C THR A 142 -4.49 16.54 14.29
N THR A 143 -5.65 16.99 13.81
CA THR A 143 -6.41 16.30 12.75
C THR A 143 -5.63 16.18 11.45
N ARG A 144 -4.94 17.24 11.02
CA ARG A 144 -4.10 17.22 9.81
C ARG A 144 -2.99 16.17 9.90
N VAL A 145 -2.31 16.09 11.04
CA VAL A 145 -1.23 15.13 11.31
C VAL A 145 -1.75 13.69 11.22
N LYS A 146 -2.93 13.42 11.80
CA LYS A 146 -3.60 12.11 11.73
C LYS A 146 -3.93 11.71 10.29
N LYS A 147 -4.64 12.57 9.55
CA LYS A 147 -5.05 12.30 8.14
C LYS A 147 -3.87 12.06 7.21
N MET A 148 -2.82 12.88 7.35
CA MET A 148 -1.62 12.74 6.54
C MET A 148 -0.90 11.42 6.82
N THR A 149 -0.82 11.04 8.08
CA THR A 149 -0.20 9.77 8.50
C THR A 149 -0.97 8.56 8.00
N GLU A 150 -2.30 8.60 8.07
CA GLU A 150 -3.17 7.57 7.50
C GLU A 150 -2.95 7.43 5.98
N THR A 151 -2.89 8.57 5.26
CA THR A 151 -2.64 8.59 3.81
C THR A 151 -1.30 7.95 3.44
N ILE A 152 -0.22 8.34 4.13
CA ILE A 152 1.13 7.79 3.91
C ILE A 152 1.17 6.28 4.20
N ASN A 153 0.59 5.85 5.33
CA ASN A 153 0.56 4.43 5.69
C ASN A 153 -0.25 3.62 4.67
N GLN A 154 -1.38 4.15 4.19
CA GLN A 154 -2.19 3.49 3.17
C GLN A 154 -1.40 3.32 1.87
N ARG A 155 -0.70 4.35 1.40
CA ARG A 155 0.14 4.29 0.20
C ARG A 155 1.26 3.27 0.32
N TYR A 156 1.97 3.27 1.45
CA TYR A 156 3.01 2.27 1.74
C TYR A 156 2.45 0.83 1.73
N ASN A 157 1.30 0.61 2.38
CA ASN A 157 0.65 -0.71 2.41
C ASN A 157 0.17 -1.16 1.03
N ASN A 158 -0.33 -0.23 0.22
CA ASN A 158 -0.73 -0.50 -1.17
C ASN A 158 0.47 -0.91 -2.02
N LEU A 159 1.61 -0.21 -1.93
CA LEU A 159 2.86 -0.59 -2.60
C LEU A 159 3.31 -2.01 -2.19
N ASN A 160 3.33 -2.29 -0.89
CA ASN A 160 3.75 -3.57 -0.35
C ASN A 160 2.83 -4.71 -0.85
N THR A 161 1.52 -4.51 -0.79
CA THR A 161 0.53 -5.48 -1.28
C THR A 161 0.68 -5.71 -2.78
N SER A 162 0.86 -4.65 -3.55
CA SER A 162 0.99 -4.72 -5.00
C SER A 162 2.23 -5.50 -5.43
N ILE A 163 3.38 -5.24 -4.80
CA ILE A 163 4.62 -5.95 -5.15
C ILE A 163 4.60 -7.42 -4.71
N ILE A 164 3.94 -7.75 -3.60
CA ILE A 164 3.75 -9.14 -3.15
C ILE A 164 2.86 -9.89 -4.14
N ASN A 165 1.75 -9.29 -4.54
CA ASN A 165 0.83 -9.88 -5.52
C ASN A 165 1.49 -10.06 -6.88
N ARG A 166 2.25 -9.06 -7.34
CA ARG A 166 3.07 -9.20 -8.57
C ARG A 166 4.06 -10.35 -8.46
N GLY A 167 4.73 -10.49 -7.30
CA GLY A 167 5.62 -11.63 -7.03
C GLY A 167 4.91 -12.97 -7.19
N LYS A 168 3.71 -13.12 -6.62
CA LYS A 168 2.90 -14.35 -6.77
C LYS A 168 2.55 -14.64 -8.23
N LEU A 169 2.12 -13.62 -8.98
CA LEU A 169 1.80 -13.76 -10.41
C LEU A 169 3.01 -14.21 -11.24
N LEU A 170 4.19 -13.60 -11.00
CA LEU A 170 5.41 -13.96 -11.70
C LEU A 170 5.86 -15.40 -11.43
N HIS A 171 5.81 -15.83 -10.16
CA HIS A 171 6.13 -17.23 -9.81
C HIS A 171 5.11 -18.21 -10.42
N SER A 172 3.82 -17.86 -10.42
CA SER A 172 2.80 -18.68 -11.07
C SER A 172 3.06 -18.81 -12.57
N ALA A 173 3.35 -17.71 -13.26
CA ALA A 173 3.63 -17.72 -14.70
C ALA A 173 4.88 -18.56 -15.02
N MET A 174 5.95 -18.41 -14.22
CA MET A 174 7.17 -19.20 -14.38
C MET A 174 6.91 -20.70 -14.18
N ASN A 175 6.14 -21.07 -13.15
CA ASN A 175 5.79 -22.46 -12.91
C ASN A 175 4.93 -23.05 -14.06
N SER A 176 3.99 -22.26 -14.59
CA SER A 176 3.20 -22.66 -15.76
C SER A 176 4.07 -22.87 -16.99
N LEU A 177 5.05 -22.00 -17.24
CA LEU A 177 6.00 -22.15 -18.35
C LEU A 177 6.80 -23.44 -18.22
N HIS A 178 7.40 -23.70 -17.05
CA HIS A 178 8.12 -24.96 -16.82
C HIS A 178 7.25 -26.22 -16.95
N ASN A 179 5.97 -26.13 -16.55
CA ASN A 179 5.03 -27.24 -16.75
C ASN A 179 4.70 -27.46 -18.22
N PHE A 180 4.60 -26.39 -19.00
CA PHE A 180 4.39 -26.45 -20.44
C PHE A 180 5.60 -27.09 -21.13
N ASP A 181 6.82 -26.63 -20.85
CA ASP A 181 8.05 -27.17 -21.44
C ASP A 181 8.16 -28.68 -21.19
N ARG A 182 7.96 -29.12 -19.94
CA ARG A 182 7.96 -30.56 -19.60
C ARG A 182 6.87 -31.36 -20.33
N SER A 183 5.70 -30.76 -20.55
CA SER A 183 4.60 -31.42 -21.27
C SER A 183 4.92 -31.53 -22.76
N LEU A 184 5.54 -30.50 -23.32
CA LEU A 184 5.98 -30.45 -24.70
C LEU A 184 7.07 -31.50 -24.97
N ASP A 185 8.08 -31.60 -24.08
CA ASP A 185 9.14 -32.61 -24.21
C ASP A 185 8.58 -34.03 -24.25
N LYS A 186 7.63 -34.34 -23.37
CA LYS A 186 6.94 -35.65 -23.36
C LYS A 186 6.16 -35.89 -24.65
N PHE A 187 5.49 -34.86 -25.17
CA PHE A 187 4.75 -34.96 -26.42
C PHE A 187 5.68 -35.21 -27.62
N LEU A 188 6.80 -34.50 -27.70
CA LEU A 188 7.81 -34.69 -28.74
C LEU A 188 8.45 -36.08 -28.68
N ALA A 189 8.76 -36.58 -27.47
CA ALA A 189 9.27 -37.93 -27.30
C ALA A 189 8.26 -38.99 -27.78
N TRP A 190 6.98 -38.83 -27.43
CA TRP A 190 5.91 -39.70 -27.90
C TRP A 190 5.74 -39.64 -29.42
N LEU A 191 5.78 -38.44 -30.02
CA LEU A 191 5.72 -38.29 -31.48
C LEU A 191 6.85 -39.04 -32.18
N SER A 192 8.08 -38.90 -31.67
CA SER A 192 9.25 -39.61 -32.23
C SER A 192 9.12 -41.13 -32.12
N GLU A 193 8.58 -41.64 -31.01
CA GLU A 193 8.29 -43.07 -30.85
C GLU A 193 7.20 -43.56 -31.82
N ALA A 194 6.15 -42.77 -32.01
CA ALA A 194 5.06 -43.09 -32.94
C ALA A 194 5.55 -43.09 -34.40
N GLU A 195 6.36 -42.11 -34.80
CA GLU A 195 7.01 -42.06 -36.11
C GLU A 195 7.90 -43.29 -36.33
N SER A 196 8.77 -43.61 -35.37
CA SER A 196 9.65 -44.80 -35.43
C SER A 196 8.86 -46.10 -35.53
N SER A 197 7.73 -46.21 -34.80
CA SER A 197 6.87 -47.38 -34.88
C SER A 197 6.19 -47.51 -36.26
N MET A 198 5.82 -46.39 -36.88
CA MET A 198 5.19 -46.40 -38.21
C MET A 198 6.20 -46.80 -39.29
N GLU A 199 7.41 -46.24 -39.27
CA GLU A 199 8.51 -46.64 -40.15
C GLU A 199 8.83 -48.14 -40.01
N GLY A 200 8.83 -48.66 -38.77
CA GLY A 200 9.02 -50.08 -38.50
C GLY A 200 7.91 -50.95 -39.12
N LEU A 201 6.66 -50.50 -39.08
CA LEU A 201 5.53 -51.20 -39.70
C LEU A 201 5.58 -51.14 -41.23
N GLU A 202 5.99 -50.01 -41.82
CA GLU A 202 6.17 -49.85 -43.26
C GLU A 202 7.30 -50.77 -43.79
N ALA A 203 8.44 -50.81 -43.11
CA ALA A 203 9.54 -51.70 -43.46
C ALA A 203 9.13 -53.19 -43.39
N GLU A 204 8.30 -53.55 -42.42
CA GLU A 204 7.76 -54.91 -42.34
C GLU A 204 6.74 -55.21 -43.45
N ALA A 205 5.89 -54.24 -43.79
CA ALA A 205 4.97 -54.36 -44.92
C ALA A 205 5.71 -54.55 -46.26
N ASP A 206 6.80 -53.82 -46.49
CA ASP A 206 7.63 -53.94 -47.69
C ASP A 206 8.35 -55.29 -47.77
N ARG A 207 8.85 -55.82 -46.64
CA ARG A 207 9.41 -57.17 -46.57
C ARG A 207 8.37 -58.23 -46.92
N LEU A 208 7.14 -58.08 -46.42
CA LEU A 208 6.04 -58.98 -46.73
C LEU A 208 5.53 -58.81 -48.17
N GLY A 209 5.63 -57.61 -48.75
CA GLY A 209 5.36 -57.31 -50.16
C GLY A 209 6.36 -57.95 -51.11
N GLY A 210 7.67 -57.81 -50.83
CA GLY A 210 8.75 -58.41 -51.63
C GLY A 210 8.73 -59.94 -51.66
N ARG A 211 8.14 -60.60 -50.64
CA ARG A 211 7.91 -62.06 -50.63
C ARG A 211 6.74 -62.50 -51.51
N ARG A 212 5.81 -61.60 -51.87
CA ARG A 212 4.68 -61.93 -52.75
C ARG A 212 5.07 -61.93 -54.23
N ASP A 213 6.05 -61.12 -54.63
CA ASP A 213 6.53 -61.10 -56.02
C ASP A 213 7.41 -62.32 -56.39
N GLN A 214 8.05 -62.97 -55.40
CA GLN A 214 8.75 -64.25 -55.60
C GLN A 214 7.81 -65.46 -55.68
N GLY A 215 6.50 -65.27 -55.42
CA GLY A 215 5.51 -66.32 -55.27
C GLY A 215 4.34 -66.22 -56.26
N ALA A 216 4.49 -65.54 -57.40
CA ALA A 216 3.49 -65.50 -58.45
C ALA A 216 3.36 -66.85 -59.21
N LEU A 217 3.02 -67.93 -58.52
CA LEU A 217 2.25 -69.04 -59.09
C LEU A 217 1.52 -69.86 -58.00
N ARG A 218 0.38 -69.35 -57.56
CA ARG A 218 -0.92 -70.07 -57.45
C ARG A 218 -1.83 -69.37 -56.45
N ARG A 219 -2.94 -68.83 -56.96
CA ARG A 219 -4.15 -68.58 -56.15
C ARG A 219 -4.76 -69.93 -55.76
N PRO A 220 -5.39 -70.03 -54.58
CA PRO A 220 -6.85 -69.99 -54.58
C PRO A 220 -7.48 -69.16 -53.45
N GLN A 221 -8.73 -68.75 -53.72
CA GLN A 221 -9.67 -68.05 -52.86
C GLN A 221 -9.98 -68.86 -51.60
N HIS A 222 -10.02 -68.26 -50.39
CA HIS A 222 -11.02 -68.56 -49.36
C HIS A 222 -11.09 -67.47 -48.26
N GLN A 223 -12.29 -66.90 -48.16
CA GLN A 223 -12.98 -66.14 -47.09
C GLN A 223 -12.20 -65.35 -46.02
N LEU A 224 -12.41 -64.03 -46.06
CA LEU A 224 -12.09 -63.04 -45.03
C LEU A 224 -12.91 -63.27 -43.76
N LYS A 225 -12.25 -63.59 -42.65
CA LYS A 225 -12.80 -63.41 -41.30
C LYS A 225 -12.16 -62.15 -40.71
N VAL A 226 -12.87 -61.03 -40.78
CA VAL A 226 -12.50 -59.79 -40.08
C VAL A 226 -12.62 -60.06 -38.58
N ARG A 227 -11.49 -60.22 -37.90
CA ARG A 227 -11.44 -60.23 -36.43
C ARG A 227 -11.30 -58.81 -35.94
N HIS A 228 -12.40 -58.24 -35.48
CA HIS A 228 -12.37 -57.13 -34.52
C HIS A 228 -11.90 -57.69 -33.17
N GLY A 229 -10.73 -57.24 -32.70
CA GLY A 229 -10.27 -57.39 -31.32
C GLY A 229 -10.13 -55.99 -30.70
N PRO A 230 -10.51 -55.80 -29.44
CA PRO A 230 -10.61 -54.46 -28.85
C PRO A 230 -9.23 -53.92 -28.51
N VAL A 231 -8.88 -52.75 -29.05
CA VAL A 231 -7.80 -51.92 -28.51
C VAL A 231 -8.34 -51.29 -27.23
N ALA A 232 -8.16 -51.98 -26.12
CA ALA A 232 -8.45 -51.44 -24.81
C ALA A 232 -7.46 -50.31 -24.52
N GLY A 233 -7.97 -49.09 -24.31
CA GLY A 233 -7.22 -48.01 -23.69
C GLY A 233 -6.94 -46.77 -24.53
N PHE A 234 -7.80 -46.39 -25.48
CA PHE A 234 -7.92 -44.99 -25.89
C PHE A 234 -9.38 -44.58 -25.76
N ASP A 235 -9.68 -43.82 -24.71
CA ASP A 235 -10.98 -43.17 -24.54
C ASP A 235 -11.14 -42.16 -25.67
N ALA A 236 -11.94 -42.53 -26.67
CA ALA A 236 -12.16 -41.83 -27.92
C ALA A 236 -13.04 -40.58 -27.71
N LYS A 237 -12.50 -39.60 -26.98
CA LYS A 237 -13.03 -38.24 -26.90
C LYS A 237 -11.93 -37.20 -27.06
N MET A 238 -11.20 -37.23 -28.17
CA MET A 238 -10.52 -36.03 -28.66
C MET A 238 -10.52 -36.05 -30.19
N PRO A 239 -11.23 -35.12 -30.86
CA PRO A 239 -11.17 -35.03 -32.31
C PRO A 239 -9.77 -34.52 -32.70
N LEU A 240 -9.05 -35.31 -33.51
CA LEU A 240 -7.75 -35.01 -34.14
C LEU A 240 -7.72 -33.73 -35.00
N PHE A 241 -8.77 -32.89 -34.95
CA PHE A 241 -8.88 -31.63 -35.69
C PHE A 241 -9.05 -30.38 -34.81
N ARG A 242 -8.99 -30.47 -33.48
CA ARG A 242 -9.07 -29.29 -32.59
C ARG A 242 -7.76 -28.83 -31.95
N LEU A 243 -6.63 -29.53 -32.11
CA LEU A 243 -5.36 -29.12 -31.48
C LEU A 243 -4.52 -28.11 -32.27
N LEU A 244 -4.90 -27.77 -33.50
CA LEU A 244 -4.24 -26.70 -34.26
C LEU A 244 -4.77 -25.29 -33.92
N LEU A 245 -5.81 -25.15 -33.09
CA LEU A 245 -6.31 -23.86 -32.65
C LEU A 245 -6.82 -23.88 -31.20
N VAL A 246 -6.05 -23.19 -30.34
CA VAL A 246 -6.44 -22.40 -29.15
C VAL A 246 -6.34 -23.13 -27.79
N PRO A 247 -5.57 -22.59 -26.80
CA PRO A 247 -5.70 -21.18 -26.40
C PRO A 247 -4.43 -20.35 -26.17
N PHE A 248 -4.26 -19.34 -27.03
CA PHE A 248 -3.95 -17.94 -26.67
C PHE A 248 -5.11 -17.27 -25.89
N ARG A 249 -5.81 -18.02 -25.04
CA ARG A 249 -7.15 -17.64 -24.53
C ARG A 249 -7.37 -17.98 -23.07
N ILE A 250 -6.33 -17.83 -22.24
CA ILE A 250 -6.47 -17.67 -20.79
C ILE A 250 -5.55 -16.51 -20.38
N ILE A 251 -6.13 -15.54 -19.66
CA ILE A 251 -5.60 -14.22 -19.23
C ILE A 251 -5.67 -13.10 -20.30
N GLY A 252 -6.87 -12.86 -20.83
CA GLY A 252 -7.21 -11.62 -21.55
C GLY A 252 -8.57 -11.13 -21.04
N THR A 253 -8.59 -10.44 -19.91
CA THR A 253 -9.77 -9.67 -19.49
C THR A 253 -10.01 -8.55 -20.50
N ALA A 254 -11.26 -8.53 -20.99
CA ALA A 254 -11.88 -7.59 -21.90
C ALA A 254 -11.34 -6.15 -21.90
N MET A 255 -10.96 -5.66 -23.07
CA MET A 255 -11.06 -4.25 -23.46
C MET A 255 -12.15 -4.13 -24.54
N PRO A 256 -13.11 -3.20 -24.43
CA PRO A 256 -14.08 -2.96 -25.48
C PRO A 256 -13.48 -2.01 -26.53
N LEU A 257 -13.48 -2.43 -27.79
CA LEU A 257 -13.24 -1.55 -28.94
C LEU A 257 -14.51 -1.51 -29.80
N GLY A 258 -15.17 -0.36 -29.75
CA GLY A 258 -16.21 0.15 -30.64
C GLY A 258 -16.48 1.58 -30.14
N SER A 259 -16.29 2.66 -30.88
CA SER A 259 -16.69 2.89 -32.26
C SER A 259 -15.85 4.03 -32.85
N ILE A 260 -15.16 3.80 -33.96
CA ILE A 260 -14.80 4.85 -34.91
C ILE A 260 -14.96 4.21 -36.29
N TYR A 261 -16.07 4.49 -36.95
CA TYR A 261 -16.20 4.71 -38.40
C TYR A 261 -17.68 4.99 -38.69
N THR A 262 -18.02 6.25 -38.92
CA THR A 262 -19.16 6.60 -39.78
C THR A 262 -18.60 7.26 -41.02
N GLU A 263 -18.97 6.68 -42.15
CA GLU A 263 -18.61 7.07 -43.51
C GLU A 263 -19.05 8.49 -43.86
N SER A 264 -18.20 9.10 -44.66
CA SER A 264 -18.48 10.21 -45.55
C SER A 264 -19.61 9.89 -46.53
N GLY A 265 -20.71 10.66 -46.46
CA GLY A 265 -21.68 10.83 -47.54
C GLY A 265 -21.77 12.31 -47.92
N LEU A 266 -21.34 12.64 -49.14
CA LEU A 266 -21.52 13.94 -49.78
C LEU A 266 -23.01 14.25 -50.01
N SER A 267 -23.49 15.42 -49.58
CA SER A 267 -24.31 16.31 -50.42
C SER A 267 -24.58 17.66 -49.73
N SER A 268 -24.12 18.73 -50.39
CA SER A 268 -24.68 20.09 -50.52
C SER A 268 -25.57 20.70 -49.41
N SER A 269 -25.19 21.90 -48.92
CA SER A 269 -25.96 23.16 -49.10
C SER A 269 -25.59 24.25 -48.08
N VAL A 270 -25.05 25.36 -48.60
CA VAL A 270 -25.39 26.78 -48.29
C VAL A 270 -25.24 27.36 -46.87
N GLY A 271 -24.41 28.44 -46.79
CA GLY A 271 -24.58 29.63 -45.93
C GLY A 271 -24.16 29.49 -44.46
N ALA A 272 -23.52 30.45 -43.78
CA ALA A 272 -23.18 31.83 -44.05
C ALA A 272 -22.01 32.23 -43.13
N ARG A 273 -21.13 33.11 -43.63
CA ARG A 273 -20.17 33.87 -42.83
C ARG A 273 -20.90 34.93 -42.01
N THR A 274 -20.58 35.05 -40.73
CA THR A 274 -20.55 36.35 -40.05
C THR A 274 -19.36 36.42 -39.11
N ARG A 275 -18.44 37.33 -39.45
CA ARG A 275 -17.40 37.89 -38.59
C ARG A 275 -18.03 38.87 -37.60
N GLY A 276 -17.40 39.04 -36.44
CA GLY A 276 -17.53 40.23 -35.59
C GLY A 276 -16.79 40.04 -34.26
N LEU A 277 -15.59 40.63 -34.11
CA LEU A 277 -15.34 41.86 -33.32
C LEU A 277 -15.38 41.55 -31.81
N ARG A 278 -14.27 41.38 -31.08
CA ARG A 278 -13.26 42.38 -30.68
C ARG A 278 -13.81 43.80 -30.56
N LEU A 279 -13.99 44.27 -29.32
CA LEU A 279 -13.64 45.61 -28.84
C LEU A 279 -13.71 45.64 -27.30
N ALA A 280 -12.71 46.34 -26.73
CA ALA A 280 -12.58 46.92 -25.38
C ALA A 280 -12.76 46.01 -24.16
#